data_AF-A7T0J1-F1
#
_entry.id   AF-A7T0J1-F1
#
_cell.length_a   1.000
_cell.length_b   1.000
_cell.length_c   1.000
_cell.angle_alpha   90.00
_cell.angle_beta   90.00
_cell.angle_gamma   90.00
#
_symmetry.space_group_name_H-M   'P 1'
#
loop_
_entity.id
_entity.type
_entity.pdbx_description
1 polymer ?
#
loop_
_entity_poly.entity_id
_entity_poly.type
_entity_poly.pdbx_seq_one_letter_code
_entity_poly.pdbx_strand_id
1 'polypeptide(L)'
;SSNYHPYTDSSSNYHPYTDSSSNYHPYTDSSSNYHPYTDSSSNYHPYTDSSSNYHPYTDSSSNYHPYTDSSSNYHPYTDSSSNYHPYTDSSSNYHPYTDSSSNYHPYTDSSSNYHPYTDSSSNYHPYTDSSSNYHPYTDSSSNYHPYTDSSSNYHP
;
A
#
# COMPACT_ATOMS: atom_id res chain seq x y z
N SER A 1 6.72 26.23 -2.44
CA SER A 1 6.22 24.86 -2.57
C SER A 1 4.81 24.83 -2.00
N SER A 2 3.81 24.65 -2.85
CA SER A 2 2.43 24.42 -2.42
C SER A 2 2.32 22.99 -1.90
N ASN A 3 1.90 22.83 -0.65
CA ASN A 3 1.50 21.54 -0.10
C ASN A 3 -0.03 21.45 -0.19
N TYR A 4 -0.56 20.32 -0.62
CA TYR A 4 -1.99 20.09 -0.75
C TYR A 4 -2.46 19.04 0.24
N HIS A 5 -3.50 19.37 0.99
CA HIS A 5 -4.06 18.53 2.06
C HIS A 5 -5.59 18.37 1.89
N PRO A 6 -6.06 17.70 0.82
CA PRO A 6 -7.49 17.51 0.63
C PRO A 6 -8.04 16.47 1.60
N TYR A 7 -9.30 16.66 1.99
CA TYR A 7 -10.06 15.71 2.78
C TYR A 7 -11.23 15.20 1.95
N THR A 8 -11.38 13.88 1.89
CA THR A 8 -12.48 13.21 1.20
C THR A 8 -13.18 12.28 2.18
N ASP A 9 -14.50 12.38 2.24
CA ASP A 9 -15.37 11.44 2.93
C ASP A 9 -16.43 10.98 1.93
N SER A 10 -16.55 9.66 1.72
CA SER A 10 -17.55 9.07 0.84
C SER A 10 -18.21 7.84 1.43
N SER A 11 -19.54 7.88 1.53
CA SER A 11 -20.39 6.75 1.92
C SER A 11 -20.91 5.92 0.75
N SER A 12 -20.46 6.22 -0.47
CA SER A 12 -20.88 5.55 -1.71
C SER A 12 -19.68 5.20 -2.61
N ASN A 13 -19.90 4.34 -3.61
CA ASN A 13 -18.84 3.92 -4.54
C ASN A 13 -18.12 5.14 -5.11
N TYR A 14 -16.82 5.23 -4.89
CA TYR A 14 -16.04 6.43 -5.21
C TYR A 14 -14.77 6.08 -5.98
N HIS A 15 -14.56 6.81 -7.08
CA HIS A 15 -13.51 6.54 -8.08
C HIS A 15 -12.79 7.84 -8.47
N PRO A 16 -12.06 8.48 -7.55
CA PRO A 16 -11.38 9.73 -7.84
C PRO A 16 -10.14 9.49 -8.70
N TYR A 17 -9.82 10.50 -9.49
CA TYR A 17 -8.54 10.61 -10.16
C TYR A 17 -7.79 11.81 -9.56
N THR A 18 -6.56 11.57 -9.14
CA THR A 18 -5.67 12.60 -8.59
C THR A 18 -4.37 12.61 -9.38
N ASP A 19 -3.95 13.80 -9.80
CA ASP A 19 -2.62 14.06 -10.35
C ASP A 19 -2.01 15.24 -9.58
N SER A 20 -0.83 15.03 -9.00
CA SER A 20 -0.09 16.06 -8.28
C SER A 20 1.38 16.13 -8.68
N SER A 21 1.84 17.36 -8.97
CA SER A 21 3.25 17.69 -9.20
C SER A 21 3.97 18.28 -7.99
N SER A 22 3.31 18.30 -6.83
CA SER A 22 3.83 18.87 -5.59
C SER A 22 3.44 18.02 -4.38
N ASN A 23 3.99 18.32 -3.20
CA ASN A 23 3.74 17.53 -2.00
C ASN A 23 2.24 17.41 -1.74
N TYR A 24 1.77 16.17 -1.67
CA TYR A 24 0.35 15.85 -1.63
C TYR A 24 0.07 14.89 -0.47
N HIS A 25 -0.86 15.30 0.39
CA HIS A 25 -1.14 14.66 1.68
C HIS A 25 -2.66 14.51 1.88
N PRO A 26 -3.34 13.69 1.07
CA PRO A 26 -4.77 13.53 1.16
C PRO A 26 -5.13 12.70 2.39
N TYR A 27 -6.30 13.01 2.94
CA TYR A 27 -6.98 12.15 3.88
C TYR A 27 -8.26 11.64 3.22
N THR A 28 -8.44 10.32 3.17
CA THR A 28 -9.67 9.71 2.67
C THR A 28 -10.28 8.79 3.71
N ASP A 29 -11.57 8.97 3.98
CA ASP A 29 -12.42 8.02 4.66
C ASP A 29 -13.48 7.51 3.67
N SER A 30 -13.62 6.19 3.55
CA SER A 30 -14.68 5.61 2.74
C SER A 30 -15.36 4.41 3.39
N SER A 31 -16.68 4.50 3.50
CA SER A 31 -17.51 3.43 4.07
C SER A 31 -17.97 2.38 3.07
N SER A 32 -17.53 2.45 1.80
CA SER A 32 -17.99 1.58 0.71
C SER A 32 -16.86 1.32 -0.31
N ASN A 33 -17.16 0.93 -1.55
CA ASN A 33 -16.10 0.62 -2.52
C ASN A 33 -15.33 1.87 -2.93
N TYR A 34 -14.02 1.86 -2.72
CA TYR A 34 -13.15 2.99 -3.04
C TYR A 34 -12.04 2.56 -3.98
N HIS A 35 -11.97 3.14 -5.19
CA HIS A 35 -10.98 2.76 -6.21
C HIS A 35 -10.32 4.02 -6.77
N PRO A 36 -9.42 4.66 -6.01
CA PRO A 36 -8.72 5.84 -6.47
C PRO A 36 -7.63 5.48 -7.47
N TYR A 37 -7.44 6.37 -8.44
CA TYR A 37 -6.22 6.43 -9.23
C TYR A 37 -5.42 7.65 -8.81
N THR A 38 -4.16 7.46 -8.45
CA THR A 38 -3.25 8.56 -8.10
C THR A 38 -1.96 8.49 -8.91
N ASP A 39 -1.59 9.62 -9.50
CA ASP A 39 -0.26 9.87 -10.06
C ASP A 39 0.39 11.03 -9.28
N SER A 40 1.59 10.80 -8.75
CA SER A 40 2.35 11.83 -8.04
C SER A 40 3.81 11.85 -8.48
N SER A 41 4.28 13.01 -8.94
CA SER A 41 5.68 13.19 -9.33
C SER A 41 6.60 13.67 -8.19
N SER A 42 6.06 13.84 -6.98
CA SER A 42 6.82 14.31 -5.80
C SER A 42 6.41 13.54 -4.53
N ASN A 43 6.54 14.14 -3.33
CA ASN A 43 6.22 13.44 -2.09
C ASN A 43 4.70 13.21 -1.95
N TYR A 44 4.29 11.96 -1.83
CA TYR A 44 2.90 11.57 -1.65
C TYR A 44 2.73 10.81 -0.34
N HIS A 45 1.96 11.34 0.61
CA HIS A 45 1.72 10.71 1.91
C HIS A 45 0.22 10.67 2.20
N PRO A 46 -0.53 9.75 1.56
CA PRO A 46 -1.94 9.60 1.81
C PRO A 46 -2.19 8.90 3.15
N TYR A 47 -3.28 9.28 3.79
CA TYR A 47 -3.93 8.50 4.82
C TYR A 47 -5.29 8.03 4.29
N THR A 48 -5.51 6.72 4.30
CA THR A 48 -6.77 6.12 3.87
C THR A 48 -7.32 5.21 4.97
N ASP A 49 -8.59 5.40 5.30
CA ASP A 49 -9.41 4.45 6.06
C ASP A 49 -10.54 3.93 5.14
N SER A 50 -10.69 2.61 5.05
CA SER A 50 -11.76 1.99 4.26
C SER A 50 -12.38 0.77 4.94
N SER A 51 -13.69 0.83 5.15
CA SER A 51 -14.42 -0.28 5.80
C SER A 51 -14.88 -1.38 4.85
N SER A 52 -14.77 -1.20 3.53
CA SER A 52 -15.26 -2.17 2.52
C SER A 52 -14.15 -2.56 1.53
N ASN A 53 -14.40 -2.52 0.22
CA ASN A 53 -13.37 -2.88 -0.77
C ASN A 53 -12.55 -1.65 -1.17
N TYR A 54 -11.24 -1.74 -0.99
CA TYR A 54 -10.29 -0.71 -1.38
C TYR A 54 -9.34 -1.23 -2.46
N HIS A 55 -9.37 -0.61 -3.64
CA HIS A 55 -8.59 -1.02 -4.81
C HIS A 55 -7.87 0.19 -5.41
N PRO A 56 -6.86 0.76 -4.72
CA PRO A 56 -6.13 1.89 -5.25
C PRO A 56 -5.15 1.46 -6.34
N TYR A 57 -5.00 2.33 -7.33
CA TYR A 57 -3.85 2.34 -8.22
C TYR A 57 -3.02 3.58 -7.92
N THR A 58 -1.74 3.40 -7.60
CA THR A 58 -0.81 4.51 -7.33
C THR A 58 0.44 4.37 -8.17
N ASP A 59 0.80 5.45 -8.86
CA ASP A 59 2.11 5.67 -9.48
C ASP A 59 2.80 6.84 -8.76
N SER A 60 4.02 6.63 -8.27
CA SER A 60 4.78 7.67 -7.57
C SER A 60 6.26 7.65 -7.92
N SER A 61 6.75 8.73 -8.52
CA SER A 61 8.14 8.84 -8.99
C SER A 61 9.17 9.23 -7.91
N SER A 62 8.72 9.73 -6.76
CA SER A 62 9.60 10.18 -5.67
C SER A 62 9.34 9.40 -4.39
N ASN A 63 9.02 10.06 -3.26
CA ASN A 63 8.77 9.37 -1.99
C ASN A 63 7.28 9.11 -1.81
N TYR A 64 6.93 7.84 -1.60
CA TYR A 64 5.59 7.40 -1.29
C TYR A 64 5.53 6.78 0.11
N HIS A 65 4.72 7.37 0.99
CA HIS A 65 4.55 6.95 2.37
C HIS A 65 3.06 6.84 2.72
N PRO A 66 2.33 5.86 2.17
CA PRO A 66 0.93 5.70 2.51
C PRO A 66 0.76 5.08 3.89
N TYR A 67 -0.29 5.53 4.57
CA TYR A 67 -0.90 4.83 5.67
C TYR A 67 -2.27 4.34 5.24
N THR A 68 -2.53 3.04 5.35
CA THR A 68 -3.83 2.45 4.99
C THR A 68 -4.33 1.54 6.09
N ASP A 69 -5.56 1.77 6.51
CA ASP A 69 -6.36 0.85 7.32
C ASP A 69 -7.52 0.33 6.46
N SER A 70 -7.67 -0.99 6.39
CA SER A 70 -8.78 -1.60 5.64
C SER A 70 -9.36 -2.82 6.33
N SER A 71 -10.65 -2.76 6.66
CA SER A 71 -11.28 -3.85 7.41
C SER A 71 -11.71 -5.06 6.56
N SER A 72 -12.01 -4.85 5.27
CA SER A 72 -12.49 -5.92 4.38
C SER A 72 -11.45 -6.31 3.33
N ASN A 73 -11.65 -5.98 2.05
CA ASN A 73 -10.73 -6.43 0.99
C ASN A 73 -9.86 -5.27 0.51
N TYR A 74 -8.55 -5.46 0.59
CA TYR A 74 -7.56 -4.50 0.13
C TYR A 74 -6.69 -5.10 -0.98
N HIS A 75 -6.76 -4.49 -2.17
CA HIS A 75 -6.01 -4.93 -3.35
C HIS A 75 -5.32 -3.73 -4.01
N PRO A 76 -4.25 -3.20 -3.42
CA PRO A 76 -3.51 -2.10 -4.01
C PRO A 76 -2.63 -2.57 -5.16
N TYR A 77 -2.54 -1.72 -6.17
CA TYR A 77 -1.46 -1.74 -7.14
C TYR A 77 -0.61 -0.50 -6.93
N THR A 78 0.67 -0.68 -6.65
CA THR A 78 1.63 0.41 -6.47
C THR A 78 2.84 0.23 -7.38
N ASP A 79 3.16 1.27 -8.13
CA ASP A 79 4.45 1.44 -8.80
C ASP A 79 5.19 2.62 -8.15
N SER A 80 6.43 2.41 -7.73
CA SER A 80 7.25 3.49 -7.16
C SER A 80 8.72 3.41 -7.54
N SER A 81 9.24 4.48 -8.15
CA SER A 81 10.61 4.46 -8.64
C SER A 81 11.67 4.81 -7.60
N SER A 82 11.37 5.58 -6.54
CA SER A 82 12.39 6.02 -5.56
C SER A 82 12.24 5.38 -4.18
N ASN A 83 11.47 5.95 -3.25
CA ASN A 83 11.34 5.37 -1.90
C ASN A 83 9.89 5.07 -1.59
N TYR A 84 9.61 3.82 -1.25
CA TYR A 84 8.29 3.35 -0.87
C TYR A 84 8.31 2.75 0.54
N HIS A 85 7.55 3.39 1.45
CA HIS A 85 7.43 2.96 2.84
C HIS A 85 5.96 2.92 3.25
N PRO A 86 5.19 1.91 2.79
CA PRO A 86 3.81 1.77 3.20
C PRO A 86 3.70 1.24 4.62
N TYR A 87 2.70 1.75 5.32
CA TYR A 87 2.13 1.10 6.50
C TYR A 87 0.73 0.63 6.14
N THR A 88 0.47 -0.66 6.32
CA THR A 88 -0.84 -1.26 6.05
C THR A 88 -1.29 -2.11 7.22
N ASP A 89 -2.51 -1.85 7.68
CA ASP A 89 -3.27 -2.74 8.54
C ASP A 89 -4.48 -3.27 7.75
N SER A 90 -4.68 -4.58 7.76
CA SER A 90 -5.85 -5.20 7.12
C SER A 90 -6.42 -6.37 7.89
N SER A 91 -7.70 -6.28 8.25
CA SER A 91 -8.34 -7.35 9.03
C SER A 91 -8.81 -8.56 8.21
N SER A 92 -9.13 -8.42 6.91
CA SER A 92 -9.62 -9.55 6.11
C SER A 92 -8.67 -9.99 5.00
N ASN A 93 -8.87 -9.56 3.74
CA ASN A 93 -8.06 -10.03 2.62
C ASN A 93 -7.14 -8.92 2.12
N TYR A 94 -5.85 -9.18 2.11
CA TYR A 94 -4.84 -8.27 1.60
C TYR A 94 -4.02 -8.92 0.48
N HIS A 95 -4.11 -8.37 -0.72
CA HIS A 95 -3.41 -8.85 -1.91
C HIS A 95 -2.74 -7.69 -2.65
N PRO A 96 -1.62 -7.16 -2.11
CA PRO A 96 -0.90 -6.09 -2.79
C PRO A 96 -0.11 -6.61 -3.98
N TYR A 97 -0.08 -5.79 -5.02
CA TYR A 97 0.93 -5.85 -6.05
C TYR A 97 1.81 -4.61 -5.92
N THR A 98 3.13 -4.81 -5.80
CA THR A 98 4.09 -3.72 -5.68
C THR A 98 5.26 -3.94 -6.62
N ASP A 99 5.56 -2.92 -7.43
CA ASP A 99 6.82 -2.78 -8.15
C ASP A 99 7.60 -1.59 -7.58
N SER A 100 8.87 -1.79 -7.23
CA SER A 100 9.74 -0.72 -6.75
C SER A 100 11.17 -0.79 -7.26
N SER A 101 11.66 0.29 -7.86
CA SER A 101 13.00 0.28 -8.46
C SER A 101 14.16 0.62 -7.50
N SER A 102 13.85 1.13 -6.30
CA SER A 102 14.88 1.62 -5.36
C SER A 102 14.66 1.07 -3.95
N ASN A 103 14.16 1.84 -2.97
CA ASN A 103 14.02 1.37 -1.60
C ASN A 103 12.57 1.04 -1.28
N TYR A 104 12.33 -0.21 -0.88
CA TYR A 104 11.04 -0.70 -0.44
C TYR A 104 11.10 -1.24 0.99
N HIS A 105 10.37 -0.60 1.90
CA HIS A 105 10.33 -0.95 3.32
C HIS A 105 8.87 -1.01 3.81
N PRO A 106 8.10 -2.04 3.44
CA PRO A 106 6.73 -2.16 3.91
C PRO A 106 6.66 -2.62 5.36
N TYR A 107 5.68 -2.08 6.07
CA TYR A 107 5.16 -2.64 7.30
C TYR A 107 3.73 -3.09 7.04
N THR A 108 3.48 -4.39 7.19
CA THR A 108 2.15 -4.98 7.02
C THR A 108 1.76 -5.74 8.29
N ASP A 109 0.58 -5.42 8.81
CA ASP A 109 -0.17 -6.28 9.73
C ASP A 109 -1.41 -6.82 9.01
N SER A 110 -1.64 -8.13 9.08
CA SER A 110 -2.81 -8.75 8.48
C SER A 110 -3.39 -9.89 9.31
N SER A 111 -4.66 -9.76 9.67
CA SER A 111 -5.29 -10.73 10.57
C SER A 111 -5.76 -12.02 9.87
N SER A 112 -6.06 -12.00 8.56
CA SER A 112 -6.67 -13.13 7.86
C SER A 112 -5.87 -13.65 6.65
N ASN A 113 -6.05 -13.13 5.43
CA ASN A 113 -5.32 -13.64 4.26
C ASN A 113 -4.38 -12.57 3.71
N TYR A 114 -3.08 -12.89 3.65
CA TYR A 114 -2.07 -12.02 3.07
C TYR A 114 -1.32 -12.72 1.93
N HIS A 115 -1.47 -12.19 0.72
CA HIS A 115 -0.83 -12.72 -0.48
C HIS A 115 -0.14 -11.60 -1.28
N PRO A 116 1.03 -11.12 -0.83
CA PRO A 116 1.74 -10.08 -1.55
C PRO A 116 2.45 -10.63 -2.79
N TYR A 117 2.40 -9.84 -3.86
CA TYR A 117 3.34 -9.92 -4.96
C TYR A 117 4.24 -8.69 -4.92
N THR A 118 5.55 -8.88 -4.83
CA THR A 118 6.53 -7.80 -4.81
C THR A 118 7.64 -8.06 -5.82
N ASP A 119 7.91 -7.07 -6.66
CA ASP A 119 9.13 -6.95 -7.44
C ASP A 119 9.92 -5.74 -6.92
N SER A 120 11.20 -5.93 -6.59
CA SER A 120 12.03 -4.86 -6.05
C SER A 120 13.48 -4.95 -6.53
N SER A 121 13.93 -3.96 -7.30
CA SER A 121 15.24 -4.06 -7.96
C SER A 121 16.45 -3.71 -7.08
N SER A 122 16.28 -2.94 -5.99
CA SER A 122 17.41 -2.50 -5.14
C SER A 122 17.33 -3.00 -3.68
N ASN A 123 16.68 -2.27 -2.77
CA ASN A 123 16.64 -2.65 -1.34
C ASN A 123 15.21 -3.02 -0.93
N TYR A 124 15.02 -4.24 -0.45
CA TYR A 124 13.76 -4.74 0.06
C TYR A 124 13.87 -5.23 1.51
N HIS A 125 13.18 -4.54 2.41
CA HIS A 125 13.18 -4.85 3.84
C HIS A 125 11.75 -4.90 4.40
N PRO A 126 10.99 -5.98 4.13
CA PRO A 126 9.64 -6.09 4.64
C PRO A 126 9.62 -6.47 6.11
N TYR A 127 8.69 -5.85 6.84
CA TYR A 127 8.18 -6.35 8.11
C TYR A 127 6.75 -6.82 7.88
N THR A 128 6.47 -8.07 8.22
CA THR A 128 5.13 -8.65 8.11
C THR A 128 4.76 -9.37 9.39
N ASP A 129 3.61 -9.01 9.94
CA ASP A 129 2.89 -9.79 10.95
C ASP A 129 1.61 -10.35 10.30
N SER A 130 1.38 -11.66 10.38
CA SER A 130 0.17 -12.26 9.84
C SER A 130 -0.37 -13.39 10.70
N SER A 131 -1.61 -13.24 11.19
CA SER A 131 -2.15 -14.18 12.16
C SER A 131 -2.67 -15.51 11.54
N SER A 132 -2.94 -15.49 10.23
CA SER A 132 -3.62 -16.58 9.52
C SER A 132 -2.83 -17.08 8.30
N ASN A 133 -3.27 -16.82 7.06
CA ASN A 133 -2.61 -17.37 5.86
C ASN A 133 -1.66 -16.34 5.24
N TYR A 134 -0.39 -16.72 5.10
CA TYR A 134 0.62 -15.92 4.42
C TYR A 134 1.26 -16.66 3.25
N HIS A 135 1.13 -16.08 2.05
CA HIS A 135 1.66 -16.63 0.80
C HIS A 135 2.36 -15.53 -0.04
N PRO A 136 3.60 -15.19 0.29
CA PRO A 136 4.35 -14.19 -0.46
C PRO A 136 4.91 -14.72 -1.77
N TYR A 137 4.90 -13.88 -2.79
CA TYR A 137 5.79 -13.96 -3.93
C TYR A 137 6.69 -12.72 -3.94
N THR A 138 8.00 -12.92 -3.94
CA THR A 138 8.98 -11.83 -3.97
C THR A 138 10.05 -12.12 -4.99
N ASP A 139 10.23 -11.20 -5.92
CA ASP A 139 11.44 -11.09 -6.74
C ASP A 139 12.27 -9.89 -6.25
N SER A 140 13.56 -10.11 -6.00
CA SER A 140 14.45 -9.02 -5.63
C SER A 140 15.87 -9.24 -6.15
N SER A 141 16.38 -8.28 -6.90
CA SER A 141 17.66 -8.40 -7.59
C SER A 141 18.88 -7.93 -6.79
N SER A 142 18.71 -7.45 -5.56
CA SER A 142 19.83 -6.93 -4.75
C SER A 142 19.70 -7.27 -3.26
N ASN A 143 19.37 -6.31 -2.37
CA ASN A 143 19.37 -6.56 -0.93
C ASN A 143 17.98 -6.97 -0.45
N TYR A 144 17.86 -8.18 0.11
CA TYR A 144 16.61 -8.69 0.67
C TYR A 144 16.79 -9.09 2.14
N HIS A 145 16.04 -8.43 3.04
CA HIS A 145 16.08 -8.68 4.47
C HIS A 145 14.66 -8.71 5.07
N PRO A 146 13.94 -9.82 4.94
CA PRO A 146 12.59 -9.95 5.48
C PRO A 146 12.60 -10.25 6.99
N TYR A 147 11.61 -9.67 7.67
CA TYR A 147 11.13 -10.14 8.96
C TYR A 147 9.67 -10.56 8.81
N THR A 148 9.36 -11.79 9.21
CA THR A 148 8.00 -12.33 9.18
C THR A 148 7.69 -13.04 10.48
N ASP A 149 6.58 -12.64 11.11
CA ASP A 149 5.92 -13.38 12.18
C ASP A 149 4.60 -13.95 11.64
N SER A 150 4.32 -15.23 11.88
CA SER A 150 3.06 -15.85 11.46
C SER A 150 2.62 -16.98 12.40
N SER A 151 1.37 -16.89 12.87
CA SER A 151 0.86 -17.78 13.92
C SER A 151 0.19 -19.07 13.44
N SER A 152 0.04 -19.31 12.13
CA SER A 152 -0.61 -20.55 11.65
C SER A 152 -0.08 -21.14 10.35
N ASN A 153 -0.22 -20.50 9.18
CA ASN A 153 0.15 -21.09 7.88
C ASN A 153 1.08 -20.19 7.05
N TYR A 154 2.35 -20.60 6.98
CA TYR A 154 3.39 -19.96 6.15
C TYR A 154 3.72 -20.83 4.93
N HIS A 155 3.52 -20.29 3.73
CA HIS A 155 3.84 -20.96 2.47
C HIS A 155 4.74 -20.06 1.59
N PRO A 156 6.07 -20.24 1.64
CA PRO A 156 7.03 -19.48 0.84
C PRO A 156 7.05 -19.90 -0.63
#